data_AF-A0A960PTU1-F1
#
_entry.id   AF-A0A960PTU1-F1
#
_cell.length_a   1.000
_cell.length_b   1.000
_cell.length_c   1.000
_cell.angle_alpha   90.00
_cell.angle_beta   90.00
_cell.angle_gamma   90.00
#
_symmetry.space_group_name_H-M   'P 1'
#
loop_
_entity.id
_entity.type
_entity.pdbx_description
1 polymer ?
#
loop_
_entity_poly.entity_id
_entity_poly.type
_entity_poly.pdbx_seq_one_letter_code
_entity_poly.pdbx_strand_id
1 'polypeptide(L)'
;MIGPEGEARTFDADAPLLDEGDALVATSSGSTGTPKVLVHTIAGLAAHASAVHRRLAIDPSSDGWLACLPLDHLGGFGVVARAILDDIRLEVLPAFDAPTVAAAPRDLGTTLTSLVPTALDRVDPAPFRWIVLGGSADPTARPANVVRTYGLTETGGGVVYDRQPLDGVEVRVVDDAIWLRSPTMARGRRGPDGAVAPIVDGDGWLRTGDLGRAGHDGLEVLGRADDLIVTGGENVWPA
;
A
#
# COMPACT_ATOMS: atom_id res chain seq x y z
N MET A 1 -3.40 0.45 -21.86
CA MET A 1 -3.48 1.53 -20.84
C MET A 1 -3.56 2.86 -21.55
N ILE A 2 -4.44 3.76 -21.11
CA ILE A 2 -4.54 5.11 -21.66
C ILE A 2 -3.62 6.02 -20.84
N GLY A 3 -2.62 6.62 -21.49
CA GLY A 3 -1.74 7.61 -20.88
C GLY A 3 -2.47 8.93 -20.59
N PRO A 4 -1.84 9.85 -19.86
CA PRO A 4 -2.40 11.15 -19.48
C PRO A 4 -2.71 12.05 -20.68
N GLU A 5 -2.10 11.79 -21.85
CA GLU A 5 -2.38 12.49 -23.11
C GLU A 5 -3.40 11.74 -24.01
N GLY A 6 -4.08 10.72 -23.48
CA GLY A 6 -5.02 9.90 -24.25
C GLY A 6 -4.36 8.85 -25.16
N GLU A 7 -3.03 8.72 -25.11
CA GLU A 7 -2.30 7.72 -25.90
C GLU A 7 -2.60 6.32 -25.36
N ALA A 8 -3.30 5.50 -26.14
CA ALA A 8 -3.58 4.11 -25.80
C ALA A 8 -2.35 3.26 -26.13
N ARG A 9 -1.65 2.77 -25.11
CA ARG A 9 -0.65 1.71 -25.28
C ARG A 9 -1.33 0.36 -25.23
N THR A 10 -1.31 -0.32 -26.38
CA THR A 10 -1.76 -1.70 -26.53
C THR A 10 -0.60 -2.59 -26.08
N PHE A 11 -0.86 -3.42 -25.08
CA PHE A 11 0.02 -4.55 -24.79
C PHE A 11 -0.19 -5.60 -25.88
N ASP A 12 0.86 -6.34 -26.21
CA ASP A 12 0.72 -7.51 -27.07
C ASP A 12 -0.38 -8.43 -26.49
N ALA A 13 -1.43 -8.66 -27.27
CA ALA A 13 -2.59 -9.44 -26.85
C ALA A 13 -2.25 -10.94 -26.72
N ASP A 14 -1.19 -11.37 -27.40
CA ASP A 14 -0.73 -12.76 -27.42
C ASP A 14 0.34 -13.04 -26.36
N ALA A 15 0.89 -12.01 -25.72
CA ALA A 15 1.81 -12.17 -24.61
C ALA A 15 1.07 -12.67 -23.35
N PRO A 16 1.59 -13.68 -22.62
CA PRO A 16 0.98 -14.11 -21.37
C PRO A 16 0.82 -12.92 -20.40
N LEU A 17 -0.38 -12.81 -19.83
CA LEU A 17 -0.71 -11.72 -18.91
C LEU A 17 0.03 -11.87 -17.58
N LEU A 18 0.31 -13.11 -17.16
CA LEU A 18 0.93 -13.51 -15.91
C LEU A 18 1.75 -14.79 -16.15
N ASP A 19 2.92 -14.90 -15.52
CA ASP A 19 3.65 -16.17 -15.43
C ASP A 19 3.17 -16.98 -14.23
N GLU A 20 3.61 -18.24 -14.14
CA GLU A 20 3.37 -19.08 -12.97
C GLU A 20 3.90 -18.42 -11.69
N GLY A 21 3.04 -18.30 -10.68
CA GLY A 21 3.34 -17.64 -9.41
C GLY A 21 3.02 -16.14 -9.35
N ASP A 22 2.76 -15.50 -10.50
CA ASP A 22 2.23 -14.13 -10.52
C ASP A 22 0.75 -14.13 -10.08
N ALA A 23 0.31 -13.04 -9.46
CA ALA A 23 -1.03 -12.90 -8.87
C ALA A 23 -1.78 -11.67 -9.37
N LEU A 24 -1.08 -10.53 -9.47
CA LEU A 24 -1.71 -9.24 -9.71
C LEU A 24 -0.80 -8.37 -10.58
N VAL A 25 -1.39 -7.73 -11.57
CA VAL A 25 -0.80 -6.60 -12.28
C VAL A 25 -1.42 -5.32 -11.73
N ALA A 26 -0.61 -4.49 -11.07
CA ALA A 26 -1.02 -3.23 -10.51
C ALA A 26 -0.39 -2.07 -11.28
N THR A 27 -1.11 -0.96 -11.39
CA THR A 27 -0.58 0.27 -12.00
C THR A 27 -0.28 1.30 -10.92
N SER A 28 0.83 2.02 -11.07
CA SER A 28 1.11 3.20 -10.27
C SER A 28 1.04 4.44 -11.15
N SER A 29 0.43 5.51 -10.67
CA SER A 29 0.54 6.84 -11.27
C SER A 29 2.00 7.30 -11.18
N GLY A 30 2.79 7.08 -12.24
CA GLY A 30 4.17 7.53 -12.28
C GLY A 30 4.23 9.06 -12.24
N SER A 31 5.21 9.64 -11.54
CA SER A 31 5.48 11.09 -11.53
C SER A 31 5.80 11.63 -12.94
N THR A 32 6.22 10.76 -13.86
CA THR A 32 6.55 11.08 -15.26
C THR A 32 5.36 10.99 -16.22
N GLY A 33 4.13 10.81 -15.70
CA GLY A 33 2.91 10.68 -16.50
C GLY A 33 2.70 9.30 -17.12
N THR A 34 3.73 8.47 -17.28
CA THR A 34 3.56 7.08 -17.76
C THR A 34 3.25 6.14 -16.59
N PRO A 35 2.10 5.45 -16.57
CA PRO A 35 1.80 4.48 -15.52
C PRO A 35 2.83 3.35 -15.54
N LYS A 36 3.44 3.05 -14.39
CA LYS A 36 4.28 1.86 -14.24
C LYS A 36 3.38 0.65 -14.03
N VAL A 37 3.70 -0.46 -14.70
CA VAL A 37 3.00 -1.74 -14.54
C VAL A 37 3.84 -2.64 -13.64
N LEU A 38 3.32 -3.03 -12.49
CA LEU A 38 4.01 -3.85 -11.50
C LEU A 38 3.35 -5.22 -11.42
N VAL A 39 4.18 -6.25 -11.42
CA VAL A 39 3.76 -7.64 -11.31
C VAL A 39 4.00 -8.11 -9.88
N HIS A 40 2.94 -8.45 -9.16
CA HIS A 40 2.98 -9.05 -7.82
C HIS A 40 2.81 -10.55 -7.90
N THR A 41 3.42 -11.27 -6.96
CA THR A 41 3.32 -12.73 -6.84
C THR A 41 2.36 -13.13 -5.73
N ILE A 42 1.84 -14.36 -5.80
CA ILE A 42 1.01 -14.94 -4.74
C ILE A 42 1.81 -14.96 -3.43
N ALA A 43 3.08 -15.38 -3.51
CA ALA A 43 3.98 -15.44 -2.36
C ALA A 43 4.21 -14.06 -1.70
N GLY A 44 4.38 -13.00 -2.50
CA GLY A 44 4.57 -11.65 -1.99
C GLY A 44 3.30 -11.11 -1.32
N LEU A 45 2.13 -11.36 -1.90
CA LEU A 45 0.84 -10.98 -1.30
C LEU A 45 0.55 -11.77 -0.01
N ALA A 46 0.89 -13.07 0.03
CA ALA A 46 0.74 -13.90 1.21
C ALA A 46 1.68 -13.43 2.33
N ALA A 47 2.94 -13.13 2.00
CA ALA A 47 3.89 -12.55 2.96
C ALA A 47 3.38 -11.22 3.53
N HIS A 48 2.75 -10.38 2.69
CA HIS A 48 2.13 -9.12 3.13
C HIS A 48 0.98 -9.36 4.09
N ALA A 49 0.05 -10.26 3.75
CA ALA A 49 -1.08 -10.64 4.59
C ALA A 49 -0.63 -11.09 5.97
N SER A 50 0.25 -12.08 6.03
CA SER A 50 0.67 -12.63 7.31
C SER A 50 1.44 -11.61 8.15
N ALA A 51 2.21 -10.71 7.53
CA ALA A 51 2.92 -9.65 8.24
C ALA A 51 1.95 -8.60 8.84
N VAL A 52 0.90 -8.22 8.10
CA VAL A 52 -0.15 -7.31 8.61
C VAL A 52 -0.95 -7.98 9.73
N HIS A 53 -1.32 -9.25 9.57
CA HIS A 53 -2.12 -9.98 10.54
C HIS A 53 -1.38 -10.17 11.85
N ARG A 54 -0.08 -10.48 11.81
CA ARG A 54 0.77 -10.50 13.01
C ARG A 54 0.88 -9.12 13.64
N ARG A 55 1.15 -8.06 12.86
CA ARG A 55 1.30 -6.69 13.37
C ARG A 55 0.05 -6.21 14.11
N LEU A 56 -1.13 -6.48 13.56
CA LEU A 56 -2.41 -6.07 14.12
C LEU A 56 -2.98 -7.09 15.12
N ALA A 57 -2.26 -8.20 15.34
CA ALA A 57 -2.71 -9.33 16.14
C ALA A 57 -4.15 -9.74 15.80
N ILE A 58 -4.41 -9.98 14.50
CA ILE A 58 -5.74 -10.35 13.99
C ILE A 58 -6.12 -11.74 14.51
N ASP A 59 -7.33 -11.87 15.05
CA ASP A 59 -7.90 -13.13 15.50
C ASP A 59 -8.99 -13.59 14.51
N PRO A 60 -8.77 -14.65 13.71
CA PRO A 60 -9.76 -15.15 12.75
C PRO A 60 -11.12 -15.51 13.36
N SER A 61 -11.20 -15.78 14.66
CA SER A 61 -12.43 -16.15 15.34
C SER A 61 -13.33 -14.95 15.68
N SER A 62 -12.76 -13.75 15.76
CA SER A 62 -13.48 -12.54 16.16
C SER A 62 -13.33 -11.37 15.19
N ASP A 63 -12.34 -11.41 14.30
CA ASP A 63 -12.06 -10.32 13.36
C ASP A 63 -12.57 -10.61 11.95
N GLY A 64 -12.88 -9.52 11.25
CA GLY A 64 -13.31 -9.55 9.85
C GLY A 64 -12.92 -8.26 9.13
N TRP A 65 -12.51 -8.39 7.87
CA TRP A 65 -12.14 -7.28 7.02
C TRP A 65 -13.34 -6.73 6.25
N LEU A 66 -13.49 -5.41 6.23
CA LEU A 66 -14.38 -4.67 5.34
C LEU A 66 -13.60 -4.01 4.22
N ALA A 67 -13.83 -4.44 2.98
CA ALA A 67 -13.34 -3.77 1.78
C ALA A 67 -14.39 -2.74 1.29
N CYS A 68 -14.11 -1.46 1.48
CA CYS A 68 -15.01 -0.36 1.10
C CYS A 68 -14.37 0.70 0.20
N LEU A 69 -13.10 0.52 -0.18
CA LEU A 69 -12.38 1.37 -1.13
C LEU A 69 -12.32 0.73 -2.51
N PRO A 70 -12.08 1.50 -3.59
CA PRO A 70 -11.87 0.96 -4.93
C PRO A 70 -10.79 -0.15 -4.97
N LEU A 71 -11.10 -1.24 -5.67
CA LEU A 71 -10.25 -2.43 -5.76
C LEU A 71 -9.22 -2.37 -6.89
N ASP A 72 -9.20 -1.29 -7.67
CA ASP A 72 -8.20 -1.01 -8.71
C ASP A 72 -6.87 -0.49 -8.14
N HIS A 73 -6.84 -0.13 -6.86
CA HIS A 73 -5.65 0.25 -6.11
C HIS A 73 -5.34 -0.76 -5.01
N LEU A 74 -4.05 -0.92 -4.70
CA LEU A 74 -3.59 -1.83 -3.63
C LEU A 74 -4.14 -1.50 -2.25
N GLY A 75 -4.59 -0.26 -2.01
CA GLY A 75 -5.25 0.11 -0.77
C GLY A 75 -6.56 -0.65 -0.53
N GLY A 76 -7.43 -0.73 -1.55
CA GLY A 76 -8.67 -1.51 -1.48
C GLY A 76 -8.47 -2.99 -1.75
N PHE A 77 -7.74 -3.33 -2.83
CA PHE A 77 -7.44 -4.73 -3.18
C PHE A 77 -6.70 -5.47 -2.07
N GLY A 78 -5.79 -4.77 -1.37
CA GLY A 78 -5.03 -5.34 -0.26
C GLY A 78 -5.94 -5.88 0.86
N VAL A 79 -7.11 -5.27 1.10
CA VAL A 79 -8.07 -5.80 2.09
C VAL A 79 -8.60 -7.17 1.66
N VAL A 80 -9.00 -7.29 0.40
CA VAL A 80 -9.51 -8.55 -0.19
C VAL A 80 -8.42 -9.62 -0.18
N ALA A 81 -7.22 -9.28 -0.66
CA ALA A 81 -6.11 -10.22 -0.73
C ALA A 81 -5.74 -10.76 0.66
N ARG A 82 -5.60 -9.88 1.66
CA ARG A 82 -5.22 -10.29 3.02
C ARG A 82 -6.29 -11.12 3.71
N ALA A 83 -7.57 -10.86 3.44
CA ALA A 83 -8.64 -11.65 4.00
C ALA A 83 -8.65 -13.07 3.41
N ILE A 84 -8.54 -13.20 2.08
CA ILE A 84 -8.56 -14.50 1.40
C ILE A 84 -7.32 -15.34 1.72
N LEU A 85 -6.13 -14.72 1.72
CA LEU A 85 -4.86 -15.45 1.84
C LEU A 85 -4.62 -16.04 3.24
N ASP A 86 -5.18 -15.42 4.28
CA ASP A 86 -5.06 -15.85 5.68
C ASP A 86 -6.41 -16.30 6.27
N ASP A 87 -7.40 -16.60 5.42
CA ASP A 87 -8.73 -17.14 5.79
C ASP A 87 -9.49 -16.32 6.86
N ILE A 88 -9.54 -15.01 6.68
CA ILE A 88 -10.29 -14.07 7.53
C ILE A 88 -11.62 -13.73 6.86
N ARG A 89 -12.68 -13.58 7.66
CA ARG A 89 -13.98 -13.07 7.21
C ARG A 89 -13.80 -11.81 6.36
N LEU A 90 -14.48 -11.75 5.22
CA LEU A 90 -14.45 -10.62 4.31
C LEU A 90 -15.87 -10.16 3.95
N GLU A 91 -16.11 -8.87 4.04
CA GLU A 91 -17.27 -8.21 3.43
C GLU A 91 -16.80 -7.15 2.44
N VAL A 92 -17.43 -7.10 1.27
CA VAL A 92 -17.06 -6.19 0.18
C VAL A 92 -18.25 -5.29 -0.13
N LEU A 93 -18.06 -3.99 0.03
CA LEU A 93 -19.02 -2.99 -0.40
C LEU A 93 -18.72 -2.56 -1.85
N PRO A 94 -19.75 -2.30 -2.67
CA PRO A 94 -19.55 -1.87 -4.06
C PRO A 94 -18.91 -0.47 -4.15
N ALA A 95 -19.08 0.35 -3.12
CA ALA A 95 -18.49 1.66 -2.98
C ALA A 95 -18.45 2.07 -1.50
N PHE A 96 -17.66 3.10 -1.18
CA PHE A 96 -17.65 3.69 0.15
C PHE A 96 -18.99 4.39 0.45
N ASP A 97 -19.67 3.92 1.48
CA ASP A 97 -20.85 4.56 2.06
C ASP A 97 -20.66 4.71 3.57
N ALA A 98 -20.57 5.96 4.06
CA ALA A 98 -20.18 6.24 5.43
C ALA A 98 -21.14 5.63 6.49
N PRO A 99 -22.48 5.72 6.35
CA PRO A 99 -23.40 5.05 7.27
C PRO A 99 -23.20 3.53 7.32
N THR A 100 -23.07 2.88 6.16
CA THR A 100 -22.86 1.43 6.07
C THR A 100 -21.52 1.03 6.70
N VAL A 101 -20.44 1.76 6.40
CA VAL A 101 -19.11 1.50 6.97
C VAL A 101 -19.14 1.69 8.49
N ALA A 102 -19.75 2.74 9.01
CA ALA A 102 -19.83 3.00 10.46
C ALA A 102 -20.61 1.91 11.23
N ALA A 103 -21.57 1.24 10.57
CA ALA A 103 -22.37 0.18 11.17
C ALA A 103 -21.74 -1.22 11.02
N ALA A 104 -20.79 -1.39 10.09
CA ALA A 104 -20.26 -2.68 9.68
C ALA A 104 -19.67 -3.56 10.81
N PRO A 105 -18.95 -3.02 11.82
CA PRO A 105 -18.49 -3.84 12.94
C PRO A 105 -19.62 -4.52 13.70
N ARG A 106 -20.77 -3.85 13.87
CA ARG A 106 -21.93 -4.43 14.56
C ARG A 106 -22.76 -5.29 13.63
N ASP A 107 -23.06 -4.80 12.43
CA ASP A 107 -24.09 -5.35 11.58
C ASP A 107 -23.54 -6.50 10.71
N LEU A 108 -22.24 -6.47 10.40
CA LEU A 108 -21.57 -7.43 9.52
C LEU A 108 -20.47 -8.24 10.24
N GLY A 109 -20.10 -7.84 11.46
CA GLY A 109 -19.00 -8.46 12.21
C GLY A 109 -17.63 -8.21 11.59
N THR A 110 -17.44 -7.06 10.93
CA THR A 110 -16.16 -6.66 10.34
C THR A 110 -15.47 -5.62 11.21
N THR A 111 -14.50 -6.05 12.01
CA THR A 111 -13.78 -5.24 12.99
C THR A 111 -12.58 -4.48 12.40
N LEU A 112 -12.22 -4.76 11.14
CA LEU A 112 -11.02 -4.24 10.48
C LEU A 112 -11.38 -3.58 9.15
N THR A 113 -10.76 -2.46 8.81
CA THR A 113 -10.90 -1.86 7.47
C THR A 113 -9.66 -1.06 7.07
N SER A 114 -9.56 -0.70 5.78
CA SER A 114 -8.57 0.26 5.29
C SER A 114 -9.29 1.50 4.80
N LEU A 115 -8.81 2.68 5.22
CA LEU A 115 -9.37 3.98 4.83
C LEU A 115 -8.27 4.91 4.31
N VAL A 116 -8.70 5.95 3.62
CA VAL A 116 -7.91 7.16 3.33
C VAL A 116 -8.41 8.31 4.21
N PRO A 117 -7.65 9.40 4.42
CA PRO A 117 -8.02 10.46 5.36
C PRO A 117 -9.43 11.02 5.12
N THR A 118 -9.78 11.29 3.85
CA THR A 118 -11.10 11.82 3.48
C THR A 118 -12.27 10.86 3.77
N ALA A 119 -12.00 9.55 3.83
CA ALA A 119 -12.98 8.54 4.22
C ALA A 119 -13.07 8.41 5.75
N LEU A 120 -11.92 8.47 6.43
CA LEU A 120 -11.84 8.46 7.88
C LEU A 120 -12.59 9.65 8.51
N ASP A 121 -12.48 10.84 7.92
CA ASP A 121 -13.18 12.06 8.39
C ASP A 121 -14.72 11.93 8.40
N ARG A 122 -15.27 10.92 7.72
CA ARG A 122 -16.71 10.72 7.55
C ARG A 122 -17.28 9.61 8.43
N VAL A 123 -16.45 8.90 9.19
CA VAL A 123 -16.84 7.70 9.95
C VAL A 123 -16.34 7.82 11.38
N ASP A 124 -17.16 7.39 12.35
CA ASP A 124 -16.68 7.17 13.72
C ASP A 124 -15.76 5.94 13.74
N PRO A 125 -14.47 6.09 14.08
CA PRO A 125 -13.52 4.99 14.08
C PRO A 125 -13.68 4.09 15.31
N ALA A 126 -14.33 4.54 16.39
CA ALA A 126 -14.37 3.83 17.67
C ALA A 126 -14.90 2.39 17.62
N PRO A 127 -15.90 2.04 16.78
CA PRO A 127 -16.40 0.67 16.69
C PRO A 127 -15.44 -0.32 16.01
N PHE A 128 -14.43 0.17 15.27
CA PHE A 128 -13.44 -0.70 14.64
C PHE A 128 -12.34 -1.07 15.63
N ARG A 129 -11.83 -2.30 15.53
CA ARG A 129 -10.65 -2.73 16.26
C ARG A 129 -9.38 -2.12 15.66
N TRP A 130 -9.26 -2.14 14.33
CA TRP A 130 -8.16 -1.50 13.61
C TRP A 130 -8.61 -0.89 12.29
N ILE A 131 -8.14 0.32 12.03
CA ILE A 131 -8.23 0.98 10.73
C ILE A 131 -6.82 1.17 10.19
N VAL A 132 -6.53 0.56 9.05
CA VAL A 132 -5.28 0.77 8.34
C VAL A 132 -5.43 2.02 7.46
N LEU A 133 -4.68 3.06 7.79
CA LEU A 133 -4.75 4.34 7.10
C LEU A 133 -3.65 4.43 6.03
N GLY A 134 -4.07 4.44 4.77
CA GLY A 134 -3.22 4.72 3.61
C GLY A 134 -3.34 6.17 3.13
N GLY A 135 -2.61 6.52 2.08
CA GLY A 135 -2.62 7.86 1.48
C GLY A 135 -1.50 8.78 1.96
N SER A 136 -1.53 10.06 1.56
CA SER A 136 -0.43 11.02 1.75
C SER A 136 -0.54 11.90 3.00
N ALA A 137 -1.75 12.21 3.49
CA ALA A 137 -1.93 13.06 4.67
C ALA A 137 -2.17 12.26 5.95
N ASP A 138 -1.42 12.52 7.03
CA ASP A 138 -1.68 11.97 8.36
C ASP A 138 -2.63 12.94 9.12
N PRO A 139 -3.76 12.47 9.69
CA PRO A 139 -4.64 13.31 10.48
C PRO A 139 -3.91 13.93 11.68
N THR A 140 -4.22 15.20 11.97
CA THR A 140 -3.60 15.94 13.09
C THR A 140 -3.93 15.34 14.47
N ALA A 141 -5.10 14.72 14.61
CA ALA A 141 -5.51 13.98 15.80
C ALA A 141 -5.93 12.56 15.39
N ARG A 142 -4.97 11.62 15.40
CA ARG A 142 -5.20 10.24 14.99
C ARG A 142 -5.69 9.39 16.17
N PRO A 143 -6.88 8.75 16.08
CA PRO A 143 -7.34 7.79 17.07
C PRO A 143 -6.37 6.62 17.25
N ALA A 144 -6.30 6.05 18.45
CA ALA A 144 -5.34 5.00 18.79
C ALA A 144 -5.51 3.71 17.97
N ASN A 145 -6.71 3.44 17.44
CA ASN A 145 -7.02 2.29 16.60
C ASN A 145 -6.82 2.55 15.10
N VAL A 146 -6.36 3.74 14.72
CA VAL A 146 -6.04 4.08 13.32
C VAL A 146 -4.53 4.01 13.17
N VAL A 147 -4.03 3.07 12.37
CA VAL A 147 -2.60 2.83 12.17
C VAL A 147 -2.16 3.40 10.84
N ARG A 148 -1.22 4.34 10.85
CA ARG A 148 -0.70 4.95 9.63
C ARG A 148 0.27 4.01 8.94
N THR A 149 0.18 3.93 7.62
CA THR A 149 1.08 3.10 6.83
C THR A 149 1.92 3.90 5.85
N TYR A 150 3.15 3.43 5.65
CA TYR A 150 4.02 3.83 4.55
C TYR A 150 4.40 2.60 3.73
N GLY A 151 4.35 2.75 2.41
CA GLY A 151 4.70 1.74 1.43
C GLY A 151 4.35 2.23 0.04
N LEU A 152 4.74 1.47 -0.97
CA LEU A 152 4.59 1.80 -2.38
C LEU A 152 3.77 0.72 -3.07
N THR A 153 3.37 0.98 -4.32
CA THR A 153 2.85 -0.09 -5.17
C THR A 153 3.92 -1.18 -5.33
N GLU A 154 5.18 -0.79 -5.48
CA GLU A 154 6.34 -1.70 -5.55
C GLU A 154 6.46 -2.66 -4.34
N THR A 155 5.96 -2.29 -3.16
CA THR A 155 6.03 -3.12 -1.94
C THR A 155 4.78 -3.94 -1.67
N GLY A 156 3.79 -3.90 -2.57
CA GLY A 156 2.50 -4.59 -2.39
C GLY A 156 1.55 -3.89 -1.43
N GLY A 157 1.81 -2.62 -1.10
CA GLY A 157 1.08 -1.83 -0.12
C GLY A 157 1.94 -1.39 1.06
N GLY A 158 1.32 -0.94 2.15
CA GLY A 158 2.00 -0.45 3.35
C GLY A 158 2.89 -1.51 4.00
N VAL A 159 4.15 -1.20 4.25
CA VAL A 159 5.14 -2.12 4.87
C VAL A 159 5.81 -1.53 6.12
N VAL A 160 5.52 -0.28 6.45
CA VAL A 160 5.90 0.37 7.71
C VAL A 160 4.63 0.91 8.35
N TYR A 161 4.34 0.48 9.58
CA TYR A 161 3.12 0.81 10.32
C TYR A 161 3.52 1.61 11.55
N ASP A 162 3.04 2.85 11.66
CA ASP A 162 3.42 3.79 12.72
C ASP A 162 4.93 3.84 12.93
N ARG A 163 5.66 4.12 11.83
CA ARG A 163 7.12 4.23 11.76
C ARG A 163 7.86 2.90 11.98
N GLN A 164 7.16 1.82 12.32
CA GLN A 164 7.75 0.51 12.59
C GLN A 164 7.62 -0.44 11.37
N PRO A 165 8.74 -0.93 10.81
CA PRO A 165 8.70 -1.87 9.68
C PRO A 165 7.94 -3.15 10.06
N LEU A 166 7.13 -3.70 9.15
CA LEU A 166 6.48 -5.00 9.35
C LEU A 166 7.53 -6.14 9.47
N ASP A 167 7.12 -7.30 9.97
CA ASP A 167 8.01 -8.46 10.10
C ASP A 167 8.63 -8.83 8.73
N GLY A 168 9.95 -8.97 8.70
CA GLY A 168 10.70 -9.27 7.47
C GLY A 168 10.95 -8.06 6.56
N VAL A 169 10.49 -6.86 6.96
CA VAL A 169 10.79 -5.62 6.26
C VAL A 169 12.05 -4.99 6.84
N GLU A 170 13.02 -4.76 5.97
CA GLU A 170 14.24 -4.04 6.29
C GLU A 170 14.17 -2.64 5.68
N VAL A 171 14.54 -1.65 6.50
CA VAL A 171 14.58 -0.24 6.13
C VAL A 171 15.97 0.28 6.40
N ARG A 172 16.53 1.01 5.44
CA ARG A 172 17.71 1.85 5.67
C ARG A 172 17.50 3.22 5.05
N VAL A 173 18.19 4.20 5.63
CA VAL A 173 18.26 5.57 5.10
C VAL A 173 19.71 5.84 4.74
N VAL A 174 19.95 6.20 3.48
CA VAL A 174 21.28 6.54 2.94
C VAL A 174 21.18 7.90 2.27
N ASP A 175 21.89 8.90 2.80
CA ASP A 175 21.81 10.29 2.32
C ASP A 175 20.35 10.77 2.23
N ASP A 176 19.60 10.60 3.33
CA ASP A 176 18.15 10.84 3.47
C ASP A 176 17.23 10.00 2.57
N ALA A 177 17.76 9.22 1.62
CA ALA A 177 16.94 8.37 0.76
C ALA A 177 16.50 7.09 1.48
N ILE A 178 15.20 6.77 1.42
CA ILE A 178 14.63 5.54 1.98
C ILE A 178 14.87 4.38 1.01
N TRP A 179 15.43 3.29 1.53
CA TRP A 179 15.59 2.04 0.82
C TRP A 179 14.88 0.94 1.58
N LEU A 180 14.16 0.09 0.86
CA LEU A 180 13.35 -0.99 1.42
C LEU A 180 13.79 -2.33 0.86
N ARG A 181 13.81 -3.35 1.71
CA ARG A 181 13.91 -4.75 1.31
C ARG A 181 12.84 -5.53 2.06
N SER A 182 12.08 -6.35 1.35
CA SER A 182 10.90 -7.03 1.90
C SER A 182 10.57 -8.28 1.09
N PRO A 183 10.02 -9.35 1.72
CA PRO A 183 9.43 -10.46 0.99
C PRO A 183 8.17 -10.07 0.19
N THR A 184 7.61 -8.88 0.44
CA THR A 184 6.36 -8.39 -0.18
C THR A 184 6.57 -7.68 -1.52
N MET A 185 7.82 -7.55 -1.97
CA MET A 185 8.17 -6.79 -3.17
C MET A 185 7.48 -7.36 -4.41
N ALA A 186 7.04 -6.48 -5.30
CA ALA A 186 6.66 -6.85 -6.66
C ALA A 186 7.85 -7.57 -7.33
N ARG A 187 7.55 -8.56 -8.16
CA ARG A 187 8.54 -9.29 -8.97
C ARG A 187 9.33 -8.35 -9.87
N GLY A 188 8.63 -7.37 -10.46
CA GLY A 188 9.25 -6.42 -11.36
C GLY A 188 8.27 -5.49 -12.02
N ARG A 189 8.83 -4.61 -12.86
CA ARG A 189 8.10 -3.72 -13.77
C ARG A 189 7.93 -4.41 -15.13
N ARG A 190 6.70 -4.53 -15.61
CA ARG A 190 6.38 -5.09 -16.92
C ARG A 190 6.51 -4.02 -18.01
N GLY A 191 7.35 -4.29 -19.00
CA GLY A 191 7.51 -3.48 -20.20
C GLY A 191 6.37 -3.72 -21.21
N PRO A 192 6.26 -2.86 -22.24
CA PRO A 192 5.29 -3.04 -23.33
C PRO A 192 5.49 -4.35 -24.12
N ASP A 193 6.73 -4.84 -24.18
CA ASP A 193 7.15 -6.10 -24.78
C ASP A 193 6.85 -7.34 -23.91
N GLY A 194 6.26 -7.14 -22.73
CA GLY A 194 5.97 -8.20 -21.77
C GLY A 194 7.14 -8.56 -20.85
N ALA A 195 8.34 -8.03 -21.08
CA ALA A 195 9.50 -8.33 -20.25
C ALA A 195 9.33 -7.74 -18.84
N VAL A 196 9.72 -8.51 -17.82
CA VAL A 196 9.64 -8.08 -16.41
C VAL A 196 11.03 -7.72 -15.89
N ALA A 197 11.28 -6.42 -15.74
CA ALA A 197 12.53 -5.91 -15.19
C ALA A 197 12.47 -5.85 -13.65
N PRO A 198 13.49 -6.33 -12.92
CA PRO A 198 13.53 -6.24 -11.47
C PRO A 198 13.36 -4.80 -10.96
N ILE A 199 12.68 -4.65 -9.82
CA ILE A 199 12.55 -3.35 -9.13
C ILE A 199 13.62 -3.11 -8.07
N VAL A 200 14.37 -4.15 -7.72
CA VAL A 200 15.43 -4.14 -6.71
C VAL A 200 16.81 -4.23 -7.34
N ASP A 201 17.83 -3.79 -6.62
CA ASP A 201 19.23 -4.02 -6.98
C ASP A 201 19.68 -5.48 -6.71
N GLY A 202 20.95 -5.78 -7.00
CA GLY A 202 21.52 -7.13 -6.81
C GLY A 202 21.52 -7.63 -5.35
N ASP A 203 21.38 -6.72 -4.38
CA ASP A 203 21.31 -7.02 -2.95
C ASP A 203 19.85 -7.08 -2.43
N GLY A 204 18.88 -6.91 -3.33
CA GLY A 204 17.46 -6.96 -3.04
C GLY A 204 16.86 -5.66 -2.52
N TRP A 205 17.58 -4.53 -2.63
CA TRP A 205 17.06 -3.23 -2.17
C TRP A 205 16.29 -2.49 -3.25
N LEU A 206 15.09 -2.02 -2.89
CA LEU A 206 14.33 -1.03 -3.63
C LEU A 206 14.75 0.37 -3.17
N ARG A 207 15.17 1.21 -4.10
CA ARG A 207 15.28 2.67 -3.89
C ARG A 207 13.91 3.28 -4.13
N THR A 208 13.28 3.83 -3.08
CA THR A 208 11.86 4.25 -3.16
C THR A 208 11.69 5.58 -3.91
N GLY A 209 12.73 6.43 -3.91
CA GLY A 209 12.63 7.82 -4.35
C GLY A 209 11.96 8.74 -3.31
N ASP A 210 11.75 8.22 -2.10
CA ASP A 210 11.25 8.97 -0.95
C ASP A 210 12.41 9.32 -0.01
N LEU A 211 12.26 10.44 0.67
CA LEU A 211 13.18 10.93 1.68
C LEU A 211 12.65 10.63 3.08
N GLY A 212 13.54 10.35 4.01
CA GLY A 212 13.19 9.92 5.35
C GLY A 212 14.33 10.02 6.34
N ARG A 213 14.01 9.81 7.62
CA ARG A 213 14.98 9.71 8.72
C ARG A 213 14.71 8.46 9.52
N ALA A 214 15.75 7.67 9.78
CA ALA A 214 15.69 6.58 10.73
C ALA A 214 16.15 7.08 12.10
N GLY A 215 15.33 6.86 13.12
CA GLY A 215 15.65 7.20 14.51
C GLY A 215 15.20 6.12 15.48
N HIS A 216 15.33 6.38 16.78
CA HIS A 216 14.88 5.47 17.83
C HIS A 216 13.38 5.14 17.74
N ASP A 217 12.57 6.11 17.31
CA ASP A 217 11.12 5.96 17.10
C ASP A 217 10.75 5.31 15.75
N GLY A 218 11.73 4.75 15.03
CA GLY A 218 11.53 4.18 13.69
C GLY A 218 11.63 5.20 12.56
N LEU A 219 11.09 4.83 11.40
CA LEU A 219 11.18 5.59 10.15
C LEU A 219 10.22 6.78 10.13
N GLU A 220 10.76 7.98 9.98
CA GLU A 220 10.03 9.17 9.56
C GLU A 220 10.11 9.32 8.05
N VAL A 221 8.97 9.53 7.39
CA VAL A 221 8.89 9.79 5.96
C VAL A 221 8.70 11.28 5.76
N LEU A 222 9.62 11.91 5.03
CA LEU A 222 9.64 13.36 4.80
C LEU A 222 8.90 13.76 3.50
N GLY A 223 8.80 12.84 2.54
CA GLY A 223 8.11 13.08 1.27
C GLY A 223 8.90 12.56 0.07
N ARG A 224 8.48 12.92 -1.15
CA ARG A 224 9.21 12.57 -2.37
C ARG A 224 10.47 13.43 -2.52
N ALA A 225 11.53 12.84 -3.06
CA ALA A 225 12.72 13.61 -3.44
C ALA A 225 12.42 14.61 -4.57
N ASP A 226 11.57 14.20 -5.53
CA ASP A 226 11.24 15.02 -6.71
C ASP A 226 10.26 16.18 -6.39
N ASP A 227 9.56 16.11 -5.25
CA ASP A 227 8.66 17.17 -4.79
C ASP A 227 9.40 18.22 -3.93
N LEU A 228 10.68 18.03 -3.64
CA LEU A 228 11.46 18.94 -2.82
C LEU A 228 11.69 20.27 -3.56
N ILE A 229 11.16 21.37 -3.01
CA ILE A 229 11.40 22.71 -3.49
C ILE A 229 12.54 23.32 -2.68
N VAL A 230 13.64 23.67 -3.34
CA VAL A 230 14.76 24.40 -2.73
C VAL A 230 14.54 25.89 -2.97
N THR A 231 14.22 26.65 -1.92
CA THR A 231 14.05 28.11 -2.00
C THR A 231 14.93 28.81 -0.97
N GLY A 232 15.73 29.79 -1.38
CA GLY A 232 16.54 30.59 -0.43
C GLY A 232 17.62 29.83 0.34
N GLY A 233 17.95 28.59 -0.05
CA GLY A 233 18.87 27.71 0.69
C GLY A 233 18.18 26.79 1.71
N GLU A 234 16.84 26.82 1.79
CA GLU A 234 16.04 25.93 2.63
C GLU A 234 15.28 24.90 1.77
N ASN A 235 15.21 23.67 2.30
CA ASN A 235 14.51 22.54 1.72
C ASN A 235 13.06 22.53 2.23
N VAL A 236 12.09 22.76 1.34
CA VAL A 236 10.66 22.84 1.67
C VAL A 236 9.87 21.83 0.83
N TRP A 237 9.00 21.05 1.48
CA TRP A 237 8.03 20.20 0.79
C TRP A 237 6.68 20.92 0.64
N PRO A 238 6.02 20.82 -0.53
CA PRO A 238 4.68 21.35 -0.71
C PRO A 238 3.70 20.69 0.28
N ALA A 239 2.83 21.51 0.88
CA ALA A 239 1.78 21.09 1.81
C ALA A 239 0.59 20.42 1.10
#